data_AF-A0A314L5B2-F1
#
_entry.id   AF-A0A314L5B2-F1
#
_cell.length_a   1.000
_cell.length_b   1.000
_cell.length_c   1.000
_cell.angle_alpha   90.00
_cell.angle_beta   90.00
_cell.angle_gamma   90.00
#
_symmetry.space_group_name_H-M   'P 1'
#
loop_
_entity.id
_entity.type
_entity.pdbx_description
1 polymer ?
#
loop_
_entity_poly.entity_id
_entity_poly.type
_entity_poly.pdbx_seq_one_letter_code
_entity_poly.pdbx_strand_id
1 'polypeptide(L)'
;MANSVVMARPDPIFAPSPSDDIFECWSSLESISGCVTGVYKAFTGIGWLDSTCCEVVTGIDSNCWPKIFPFNPSFGDTLIYYCSISPAPSPISAI
;
A
#
# COMPACT_ATOMS: atom_id res chain seq x y z
N MET A 1 -30.02 8.60 17.72
CA MET A 1 -28.89 7.66 17.52
C MET A 1 -27.78 8.41 16.79
N ALA A 2 -26.78 8.88 17.53
CA ALA A 2 -25.72 9.75 17.02
C ALA A 2 -24.64 8.91 16.33
N ASN A 3 -24.45 9.13 15.03
CA ASN A 3 -23.29 8.66 14.28
C ASN A 3 -22.04 9.39 14.79
N SER A 4 -21.20 8.69 15.54
CA SER A 4 -19.87 9.17 15.93
C SER A 4 -18.85 8.65 14.92
N VAL A 5 -18.70 9.37 13.82
CA VAL A 5 -17.42 9.41 13.11
C VAL A 5 -16.73 10.69 13.57
N VAL A 6 -15.98 10.58 14.66
CA VAL A 6 -15.11 11.65 15.13
C VAL A 6 -13.95 11.71 14.13
N MET A 7 -14.13 12.48 13.04
CA MET A 7 -13.00 13.10 12.36
C MET A 7 -12.42 14.09 13.37
N ALA A 8 -11.27 13.73 13.94
CA ALA A 8 -10.51 14.62 14.79
C ALA A 8 -10.25 15.94 14.04
N ARG A 9 -10.51 17.04 14.72
CA ARG A 9 -10.24 18.40 14.22
C ARG A 9 -8.72 18.50 14.01
N PRO A 10 -8.22 19.02 12.88
CA PRO A 10 -6.78 19.25 12.74
C PRO A 10 -6.40 20.41 13.67
N ASP A 11 -5.80 20.10 14.81
CA ASP A 11 -5.11 21.09 15.64
C ASP A 11 -3.90 21.64 14.84
N PRO A 12 -3.73 22.97 14.69
CA PRO A 12 -2.70 23.57 13.86
C PRO A 12 -1.26 23.45 14.42
N ILE A 13 -1.03 22.53 15.36
CA ILE A 13 0.27 22.32 16.04
C ILE A 13 1.00 21.08 15.47
N PHE A 14 0.30 20.15 14.83
CA PHE A 14 0.89 18.98 14.20
C PHE A 14 0.88 19.17 12.68
N ALA A 15 1.86 19.90 12.16
CA ALA A 15 2.19 19.77 10.75
C ALA A 15 2.65 18.31 10.54
N PRO A 16 2.05 17.55 9.59
CA PRO A 16 2.54 16.21 9.29
C PRO A 16 4.02 16.31 8.96
N SER A 17 4.83 15.61 9.74
CA SER A 17 6.24 15.49 9.45
C SER A 17 6.40 14.63 8.19
N PRO A 18 7.48 14.79 7.40
CA PRO A 18 7.71 13.94 6.23
C PRO A 18 7.79 12.44 6.57
N SER A 19 8.01 12.09 7.84
CA SER A 19 7.86 10.74 8.37
C SER A 19 6.39 10.29 8.48
N ASP A 20 5.49 11.16 8.93
CA ASP A 20 4.05 10.86 9.01
C ASP A 20 3.47 10.56 7.62
N ASP A 21 3.92 11.30 6.60
CA ASP A 21 3.58 11.07 5.20
C ASP A 21 3.93 9.65 4.71
N ILE A 22 5.10 9.13 5.13
CA ILE A 22 5.54 7.78 4.78
C ILE A 22 4.65 6.75 5.48
N PHE A 23 4.39 6.92 6.79
CA PHE A 23 3.53 6.02 7.54
C PHE A 23 2.10 5.99 7.00
N GLU A 24 1.56 7.14 6.58
CA GLU A 24 0.23 7.24 5.99
C GLU A 24 0.15 6.47 4.66
N CYS A 25 1.20 6.57 3.84
CA CYS A 25 1.33 5.80 2.60
C CYS A 25 1.46 4.28 2.83
N TRP A 26 2.08 3.86 3.95
CA TRP A 26 2.13 2.45 4.36
C TRP A 26 0.84 1.97 5.02
N SER A 27 0.04 2.87 5.61
CA SER A 27 -1.21 2.54 6.32
C SER A 27 -2.18 1.75 5.44
N SER A 28 -2.28 2.12 4.15
CA SER A 28 -3.06 1.35 3.18
C SER A 28 -2.56 -0.10 3.06
N LEU A 29 -1.25 -0.33 3.01
CA LEU A 29 -0.66 -1.68 2.94
C LEU A 29 -0.83 -2.45 4.25
N GLU A 30 -0.69 -1.79 5.40
CA GLU A 30 -0.88 -2.40 6.71
C GLU A 30 -2.32 -2.85 6.98
N SER A 31 -3.29 -2.27 6.26
CA SER A 31 -4.68 -2.73 6.30
C SER A 31 -4.84 -4.19 5.87
N ILE A 32 -3.89 -4.74 5.10
CA ILE A 32 -3.84 -6.13 4.68
C ILE A 32 -2.62 -6.82 5.28
N SER A 33 -2.88 -7.80 6.14
CA SER A 33 -1.82 -8.60 6.76
C SER A 33 -0.93 -9.27 5.71
N GLY A 34 0.38 -9.07 5.84
CA GLY A 34 1.37 -9.64 4.93
C GLY A 34 1.63 -8.84 3.65
N CYS A 35 0.84 -7.80 3.36
CA CYS A 35 1.01 -6.99 2.14
C CYS A 35 2.32 -6.20 2.18
N VAL A 36 2.63 -5.60 3.33
CA VAL A 36 3.92 -4.96 3.62
C VAL A 36 5.08 -5.91 3.34
N THR A 37 5.01 -7.11 3.89
CA THR A 37 6.04 -8.15 3.69
C THR A 37 6.15 -8.55 2.22
N GLY A 38 5.04 -8.65 1.49
CA GLY A 38 5.03 -8.93 0.04
C GLY A 38 5.75 -7.84 -0.76
N VAL A 39 5.51 -6.57 -0.44
CA VAL A 39 6.20 -5.42 -1.06
C VAL A 39 7.70 -5.48 -0.81
N TYR A 40 8.12 -5.78 0.42
CA TYR A 40 9.55 -5.96 0.73
C TYR A 40 10.18 -7.18 0.04
N LYS A 41 9.45 -8.29 -0.08
CA LYS A 41 9.91 -9.47 -0.82
C LYS A 41 10.09 -9.18 -2.31
N ALA A 42 9.15 -8.43 -2.91
CA ALA A 42 9.27 -7.94 -4.28
C ALA A 42 10.47 -7.01 -4.45
N PHE A 43 10.69 -6.11 -3.49
CA PHE A 43 11.81 -5.17 -3.54
C PHE A 43 13.16 -5.86 -3.43
N THR A 44 13.24 -6.91 -2.61
CA THR A 44 14.45 -7.72 -2.44
C THR A 44 14.60 -8.81 -3.52
N GLY A 45 13.61 -8.99 -4.39
CA GLY A 45 13.62 -10.00 -5.46
C GLY A 45 13.49 -11.45 -4.98
N ILE A 46 13.11 -11.67 -3.72
CA ILE A 46 12.98 -13.02 -3.12
C ILE A 46 11.56 -13.58 -3.22
N GLY A 47 10.62 -12.79 -3.72
CA GLY A 47 9.22 -13.18 -3.89
C GLY A 47 8.41 -12.05 -4.51
N TRP A 48 7.11 -12.27 -4.65
CA TRP A 48 6.19 -11.28 -5.21
C TRP A 48 5.00 -11.04 -4.27
N LEU A 49 4.18 -10.05 -4.63
CA LEU A 49 2.95 -9.71 -3.92
C LEU A 49 1.93 -10.82 -4.05
N ASP A 50 1.25 -11.13 -2.95
CA ASP A 50 0.03 -11.92 -2.99
C ASP A 50 -1.10 -11.11 -3.64
N SER A 51 -2.04 -11.81 -4.26
CA SER A 51 -3.19 -11.17 -4.90
C SER A 51 -3.99 -10.25 -3.99
N THR A 52 -4.19 -10.64 -2.73
CA THR A 52 -4.97 -9.85 -1.79
C THR A 52 -4.28 -8.51 -1.53
N CYS A 53 -2.94 -8.48 -1.60
CA CYS A 53 -2.16 -7.27 -1.50
C CYS A 53 -2.20 -6.43 -2.79
N CYS A 54 -2.37 -7.06 -3.95
CA CYS A 54 -2.41 -6.36 -5.23
C CYS A 54 -3.56 -5.34 -5.35
N GLU A 55 -4.73 -5.64 -4.79
CA GLU A 55 -5.87 -4.71 -4.79
C GLU A 55 -5.52 -3.39 -4.09
N VAL A 56 -4.85 -3.48 -2.95
CA VAL A 56 -4.39 -2.33 -2.18
C VAL A 56 -3.23 -1.62 -2.88
N VAL A 57 -2.24 -2.36 -3.37
CA VAL A 57 -1.10 -1.80 -4.10
C VAL A 57 -1.55 -0.96 -5.29
N THR A 58 -2.56 -1.42 -6.03
CA THR A 58 -3.13 -0.64 -7.14
C THR A 58 -3.94 0.58 -6.69
N GLY A 59 -4.40 0.60 -5.44
CA GLY A 59 -5.13 1.72 -4.84
C GLY A 59 -4.25 2.75 -4.13
N ILE A 60 -2.95 2.50 -3.98
CA ILE A 60 -2.01 3.45 -3.37
C ILE A 60 -1.77 4.61 -4.32
N ASP A 61 -1.82 5.83 -3.77
CA ASP A 61 -1.56 7.03 -4.54
C ASP A 61 -0.14 7.00 -5.13
N SER A 62 -0.01 7.38 -6.40
CA SER A 62 1.30 7.45 -7.08
C SER A 62 2.31 8.34 -6.35
N ASN A 63 1.85 9.33 -5.57
CA ASN A 63 2.70 10.20 -4.75
C ASN A 63 3.33 9.47 -3.54
N CYS A 64 2.77 8.34 -3.13
CA CYS A 64 3.27 7.56 -2.01
C CYS A 64 4.49 6.71 -2.34
N TRP A 65 4.54 6.13 -3.52
CA TRP A 65 5.67 5.28 -3.95
C TRP A 65 7.04 5.96 -3.86
N PRO A 66 7.25 7.20 -4.33
CA PRO A 66 8.54 7.87 -4.19
C PRO A 66 8.89 8.23 -2.73
N LYS A 67 7.90 8.35 -1.84
CA LYS A 67 8.13 8.55 -0.39
C LYS A 67 8.58 7.25 0.28
N ILE A 68 7.98 6.12 -0.10
CA ILE A 68 8.32 4.79 0.42
C ILE A 68 9.67 4.30 -0.14
N PHE A 69 9.91 4.52 -1.44
CA PHE A 69 11.10 4.08 -2.16
C PHE A 69 11.88 5.28 -2.71
N PRO A 70 12.54 6.09 -1.86
CA PRO A 70 13.26 7.28 -2.30
C PRO A 70 14.43 6.96 -3.25
N PHE A 71 14.99 5.75 -3.16
CA PHE A 71 16.07 5.29 -4.03
C PHE A 71 15.59 4.58 -5.30
N ASN A 72 14.29 4.24 -5.39
CA ASN A 72 13.70 3.51 -6.52
C ASN A 72 12.26 4.00 -6.79
N PRO A 73 12.08 5.23 -7.30
CA PRO A 73 10.76 5.84 -7.46
C PRO A 73 9.84 5.07 -8.43
N SER A 74 10.40 4.36 -9.41
CA SER A 74 9.64 3.55 -10.39
C SER A 74 9.20 2.18 -9.86
N PHE A 75 9.58 1.83 -8.63
CA PHE A 75 9.26 0.52 -8.07
C PHE A 75 7.74 0.36 -7.84
N GLY A 76 7.05 1.44 -7.48
CA GLY A 76 5.60 1.46 -7.39
C GLY A 76 4.89 1.04 -8.67
N ASP A 77 5.29 1.62 -9.81
CA ASP A 77 4.75 1.26 -11.12
C ASP A 77 5.02 -0.21 -11.46
N THR A 78 6.16 -0.75 -11.04
CA THR A 78 6.51 -2.16 -11.24
C THR A 78 5.56 -3.08 -10.46
N LEU A 79 5.25 -2.72 -9.21
CA LEU A 79 4.29 -3.47 -8.39
C LEU A 79 2.87 -3.40 -8.98
N ILE A 80 2.44 -2.21 -9.42
CA ILE A 80 1.15 -2.01 -10.09
C ILE A 80 1.08 -2.85 -11.37
N TYR A 81 2.12 -2.81 -12.20
CA TYR A 81 2.20 -3.61 -13.41
C TYR A 81 2.15 -5.10 -13.10
N TYR A 82 2.93 -5.56 -12.12
CA TYR A 82 2.88 -6.95 -11.66
C TYR A 82 1.47 -7.37 -11.25
N CYS A 83 0.77 -6.53 -10.50
CA CYS A 83 -0.61 -6.78 -10.08
C CYS A 83 -1.62 -6.76 -11.23
N SER A 84 -1.33 -6.05 -12.32
CA SER A 84 -2.16 -6.06 -13.53
C SER A 84 -2.02 -7.36 -14.34
N ILE A 85 -0.85 -8.01 -14.29
CA ILE A 85 -0.55 -9.24 -15.03
C ILE A 85 -0.66 -10.51 -14.19
N SER A 86 -0.60 -10.37 -12.86
CA SER A 86 -0.85 -11.42 -11.90
C SER A 86 -2.29 -11.28 -11.43
N PRO A 87 -3.27 -11.82 -12.18
CA PRO A 87 -4.65 -11.77 -11.74
C PRO A 87 -4.73 -12.40 -10.36
N ALA A 88 -5.56 -11.82 -9.52
CA ALA A 88 -5.97 -12.46 -8.29
C ALA A 88 -6.27 -13.95 -8.53
N PRO A 89 -5.94 -14.91 -7.63
CA PRO A 89 -6.47 -16.24 -7.76
C PRO A 89 -7.98 -16.05 -7.77
N SER A 90 -8.53 -16.21 -8.96
CA SER A 90 -9.96 -16.16 -9.15
C SER A 90 -10.51 -17.24 -8.24
N PRO A 91 -11.60 -17.01 -7.51
CA PRO A 91 -12.22 -18.03 -6.65
C PRO A 91 -12.70 -19.28 -7.41
N ILE A 92 -12.42 -19.37 -8.70
CA ILE A 92 -12.81 -20.45 -9.63
C ILE A 92 -11.83 -21.64 -9.59
N SER A 93 -10.63 -21.51 -9.00
CA SER A 93 -9.70 -22.66 -8.85
C SER A 93 -9.84 -23.44 -7.54
N ALA A 94 -10.87 -23.18 -6.74
CA ALA A 94 -11.18 -23.95 -5.53
C ALA A 94 -12.27 -25.01 -5.78
N ILE A 95 -12.10 -25.84 -6.82
CA ILE A 95 -12.90 -27.04 -7.09
C ILE A 95 -12.00 -28.26 -7.28
#